data_AF-A0A0F9TKG9-F1
#
_entry.id   AF-A0A0F9TKG9-F1
#
_cell.length_a   1.000
_cell.length_b   1.000
_cell.length_c   1.000
_cell.angle_alpha   90.00
_cell.angle_beta   90.00
_cell.angle_gamma   90.00
#
_symmetry.space_group_name_H-M   'P 1'
#
loop_
_entity.id
_entity.type
_entity.pdbx_description
1 polymer ?
#
loop_
_entity_poly.entity_id
_entity_poly.type
_entity_poly.pdbx_seq_one_letter_code
_entity_poly.pdbx_strand_id
1 'polypeptide(L)' 'MINNDVKNWRGKTIGFRCRECGDIFQSMWETTCNKCRREEERHQEILKQTKNKYE' A
#
# COMPACT_ATOMS: atom_id res chain seq x y z
N MET A 1 -1.80 7.09 15.17
CA MET A 1 -0.88 6.73 14.06
C MET A 1 -0.64 5.22 14.16
N ILE A 2 -1.01 4.45 13.14
CA ILE A 2 -0.67 3.02 13.11
C ILE A 2 0.80 2.94 12.71
N ASN A 3 1.66 2.43 13.60
CA ASN A 3 3.08 2.28 13.32
C ASN A 3 3.30 0.92 12.66
N ASN A 4 3.59 0.93 11.36
CA ASN A 4 3.80 -0.29 10.56
C ASN A 4 5.27 -0.71 10.52
N ASP A 5 6.11 -0.15 11.39
CA ASP A 5 7.53 -0.41 11.37
C ASP A 5 7.84 -1.85 11.82
N VAL A 6 8.68 -2.53 11.05
CA VAL A 6 9.19 -3.84 11.41
C VAL A 6 10.54 -3.66 12.05
N LYS A 7 10.68 -4.15 13.28
CA LYS A 7 11.92 -4.08 14.06
C LYS A 7 12.62 -5.42 14.06
N ASN A 8 13.95 -5.39 14.04
CA ASN A 8 14.76 -6.56 14.36
C ASN A 8 14.82 -6.78 15.88
N TRP A 9 15.49 -7.86 16.31
CA TRP A 9 15.69 -8.20 17.72
C TRP A 9 16.44 -7.13 18.53
N ARG A 10 17.15 -6.20 17.88
CA ARG A 10 17.83 -5.07 18.51
C ARG A 10 16.94 -3.82 18.62
N GLY A 11 15.67 -3.91 18.21
CA GLY A 11 14.75 -2.77 18.16
C GLY A 11 15.01 -1.79 17.01
N LYS A 12 15.92 -2.09 16.08
CA LYS A 12 16.18 -1.26 14.90
C LYS A 12 15.12 -1.52 13.83
N THR A 13 14.52 -0.46 13.30
CA THR A 13 13.61 -0.53 12.16
C THR A 13 14.36 -1.05 10.94
N ILE A 14 13.85 -2.14 10.36
CA ILE A 14 14.37 -2.78 9.15
C ILE A 14 13.46 -2.56 7.93
N GLY A 15 12.34 -1.88 8.10
CA GLY A 15 11.40 -1.54 7.05
C GLY A 15 10.00 -1.33 7.61
N PHE A 16 9.02 -1.29 6.73
CA PHE A 16 7.62 -1.08 7.05
C PHE A 16 6.77 -2.16 6.38
N ARG A 17 5.82 -2.72 7.14
CA ARG A 17 4.90 -3.74 6.64
C ARG A 17 3.72 -3.09 5.91
N CYS A 18 3.53 -3.46 4.65
CA CYS A 18 2.35 -3.07 3.89
C CYS A 18 1.08 -3.66 4.52
N ARG A 19 0.05 -2.83 4.73
CA ARG A 19 -1.24 -3.28 5.25
C ARG A 19 -1.98 -4.21 4.29
N GLU A 20 -1.84 -3.97 2.99
CA GLU A 20 -2.58 -4.70 1.95
C GLU A 20 -1.95 -6.05 1.60
N CYS A 21 -0.63 -6.08 1.34
CA CYS A 21 0.05 -7.31 0.92
C CYS A 21 0.88 -7.99 2.02
N GLY A 22 1.12 -7.34 3.16
CA GLY A 22 1.91 -7.92 4.27
C GLY A 22 3.43 -7.95 4.07
N ASP A 23 3.93 -7.62 2.87
CA ASP A 23 5.37 -7.55 2.58
C ASP A 23 6.04 -6.35 3.26
N ILE A 24 7.36 -6.42 3.41
CA ILE A 24 8.19 -5.40 4.08
C ILE A 24 8.92 -4.58 3.03
N PHE A 25 8.78 -3.25 3.10
CA PHE A 25 9.44 -2.31 2.19
C PHE A 25 10.18 -1.21 2.96
N GLN A 26 11.24 -0.67 2.36
CA GLN A 26 11.98 0.48 2.93
C GLN A 26 11.25 1.82 2.73
N SER A 27 10.41 1.91 1.68
CA SER A 27 9.68 3.11 1.32
C SER A 27 8.26 2.72 0.89
N MET A 28 7.28 3.42 1.43
CA MET A 28 5.85 3.18 1.22
C MET A 28 5.09 4.50 1.28
N TRP A 29 3.86 4.47 0.80
CA TRP A 29 2.91 5.55 0.97
C TRP A 29 2.08 5.29 2.23
N GLU A 30 2.38 6.00 3.31
CA GLU A 30 1.77 5.78 4.64
C GLU A 30 1.89 4.33 5.11
N THR A 31 0.80 3.55 5.03
CA THR A 31 0.70 2.15 5.46
C THR A 31 0.66 1.16 4.29
N THR A 32 0.74 1.65 3.05
CA THR A 32 0.53 0.88 1.82
C THR A 32 1.73 0.98 0.90
N CYS A 33 2.20 -0.15 0.36
CA CYS A 33 3.33 -0.16 -0.57
C CYS A 33 2.94 0.47 -1.92
N ASN A 34 3.96 0.95 -2.65
CA ASN A 34 3.74 1.62 -3.94
C ASN A 34 3.07 0.72 -4.99
N LYS A 35 3.25 -0.61 -4.89
CA LYS A 35 2.59 -1.57 -5.78
C LYS A 35 1.08 -1.60 -5.51
N CYS A 36 0.68 -1.87 -4.27
CA CYS A 36 -0.74 -1.92 -3.90
C CYS A 36 -1.44 -0.58 -4.16
N ARG A 37 -0.76 0.55 -3.90
CA ARG A 37 -1.31 1.88 -4.24
C ARG A 37 -1.60 2.01 -5.73
N ARG A 38 -0.67 1.59 -6.59
CA ARG A 38 -0.86 1.65 -8.05
C ARG A 38 -1.97 0.72 -8.53
N GLU A 39 -2.12 -0.44 -7.90
CA GLU A 39 -3.21 -1.37 -8.21
C GLU A 39 -4.57 -0.77 -7.84
N GLU A 40 -4.67 -0.09 -6.69
CA GLU A 40 -5.88 0.64 -6.30
C GLU A 40 -6.19 1.79 -7.27
N GLU A 41 -5.20 2.61 -7.63
CA GLU A 41 -5.36 3.69 -8.61
C GLU A 41 -5.91 3.14 -9.94
N ARG A 42 -5.33 2.05 -10.45
CA ARG A 42 -5.80 1.38 -11.67
C ARG A 42 -7.22 0.84 -11.54
N HIS A 43 -7.57 0.27 -10.39
CA HIS A 43 -8.91 -0.25 -10.14
C HIS A 43 -9.95 0.89 -10.17
N GLN A 44 -9.65 2.02 -9.53
CA GLN A 44 -10.52 3.20 -9.55
C GLN A 44 -10.68 3.80 -10.95
N GLU A 45 -9.63 3.80 -11.77
CA GLU A 45 -9.72 4.22 -13.18
C GLU A 45 -10.66 3.32 -13.98
N ILE A 46 -10.57 2.00 -13.79
CA ILE A 46 -11.47 1.03 -14.45
C ILE A 46 -12.92 1.25 -14.00
N LEU A 47 -13.17 1.46 -12.70
CA LEU A 47 -14.51 1.73 -12.19
C LEU A 47 -15.10 3.03 -12.78
N LYS A 48 -14.29 4.10 -12.88
CA LYS A 48 -14.73 5.36 -13.52
C LYS A 48 -15.08 5.17 -14.99
N GLN A 49 -14.24 4.46 -15.75
CA GLN A 49 -14.52 4.17 -17.16
C GLN A 49 -15.77 3.30 -17.33
N THR A 50 -15.97 2.33 -16.44
CA THR A 50 -17.15 1.46 -16.45
C THR A 50 -18.40 2.26 -16.14
N LYS A 51 -18.36 3.13 -15.12
CA LYS A 51 -19.50 3.98 -14.76
C LYS A 51 -19.92 4.90 -15.92
N ASN A 52 -18.97 5.58 -16.56
CA ASN A 52 -19.24 6.47 -17.70
C ASN A 52 -19.77 5.74 -18.94
N LYS A 53 -19.62 4.41 -19.04
CA LYS A 53 -20.13 3.62 -20.17
C LYS A 53 -21.62 3.27 -20.02
N TYR A 54 -22.15 3.35 -18.80
CA TYR A 54 -23.54 3.00 -18.47
C TYR A 54 -24.38 4.22 -18.05
N GLU A 55 -23.83 5.43 -18.13
CA GLU A 55 -24.54 6.72 -18.07
C GLU A 55 -24.79 7.24 -19.49
#